data_AF-A0A2D5BUS8-F1
#
_entry.id   AF-A0A2D5BUS8-F1
#
_cell.length_a   1.000
_cell.length_b   1.000
_cell.length_c   1.000
_cell.angle_alpha   90.00
_cell.angle_beta   90.00
_cell.angle_gamma   90.00
#
_symmetry.space_group_name_H-M   'P 1'
#
loop_
_entity.id
_entity.type
_entity.pdbx_description
1 polymer ?
#
loop_
_entity_poly.entity_id
_entity_poly.type
_entity_poly.pdbx_seq_one_letter_code
_entity_poly.pdbx_strand_id
1 'polypeptide(L)'
;MEDIDLGVMKLEAKDVMATCPVTYVRDAKLRGALLEDQPSDGTISCADTQFWVDHGEPDEALSVMKDKGVTWPLGFLPEGHEYLLLVKLESRVES
;
A
#
# COMPACT_ATOMS: atom_id res chain seq x y z
N MET A 1 16.27 -1.48 5.55
CA MET A 1 14.95 -1.29 4.92
C MET A 1 15.12 -0.04 4.10
N GLU A 2 14.99 -0.13 2.78
CA GLU A 2 15.04 1.06 1.92
C GLU A 2 13.96 2.03 2.39
N ASP A 3 14.28 3.32 2.44
CA ASP A 3 13.39 4.36 2.93
C ASP A 3 12.25 4.48 1.92
N ILE A 4 11.06 4.02 2.28
CA ILE A 4 9.90 4.11 1.40
C ILE A 4 9.53 5.60 1.31
N ASP A 5 9.65 6.19 0.13
CA ASP A 5 9.25 7.56 -0.10
C ASP A 5 7.72 7.68 -0.13
N LEU A 6 7.15 7.84 1.07
CA LEU A 6 5.72 8.07 1.26
C LEU A 6 5.26 9.39 0.60
N GLY A 7 6.15 10.35 0.37
CA GLY A 7 5.85 11.60 -0.32
C GLY A 7 5.49 11.36 -1.79
N VAL A 8 6.30 10.55 -2.48
CA VAL A 8 6.02 10.13 -3.87
C VAL A 8 4.71 9.35 -3.95
N MET A 9 4.48 8.43 -3.02
CA MET A 9 3.22 7.69 -2.96
C MET A 9 2.00 8.62 -2.82
N LYS A 10 2.07 9.62 -1.93
CA LYS A 10 0.96 10.58 -1.74
C LYS A 10 0.63 11.38 -3.01
N LEU A 11 1.66 11.76 -3.77
CA LEU A 11 1.51 12.61 -4.96
C LEU A 11 1.07 11.80 -6.18
N GLU A 12 1.71 10.65 -6.42
CA GLU A 12 1.66 9.96 -7.70
C GLU A 12 0.75 8.74 -7.71
N ALA A 13 0.39 8.17 -6.54
CA ALA A 13 -0.34 6.90 -6.49
C ALA A 13 -1.66 6.93 -7.27
N LYS A 14 -2.39 8.05 -7.21
CA LYS A 14 -3.65 8.21 -7.94
C LYS A 14 -3.44 8.20 -9.45
N ASP A 15 -2.46 8.93 -9.93
CA ASP A 15 -2.19 9.05 -11.37
C ASP A 15 -1.61 7.76 -11.93
N VAL A 16 -0.70 7.12 -11.20
CA VAL A 16 -0.17 5.79 -11.56
C VAL A 16 -1.30 4.77 -11.67
N MET A 17 -2.18 4.70 -10.67
CA MET A 17 -3.31 3.78 -10.69
C MET A 17 -4.25 4.08 -11.87
N ALA A 18 -4.56 5.36 -12.13
CA ALA A 18 -5.42 5.79 -13.24
C ALA A 18 -4.90 5.38 -14.64
N THR A 19 -3.58 5.22 -14.80
CA THR A 19 -2.98 4.75 -16.07
C THR A 19 -2.98 3.23 -16.23
N CYS A 20 -3.38 2.48 -15.20
CA CYS A 20 -3.32 1.03 -15.22
C CYS A 20 -4.28 0.45 -16.28
N PRO A 21 -3.81 -0.47 -17.15
CA PRO A 21 -4.69 -1.12 -18.13
C PRO A 21 -5.70 -2.06 -17.46
N VAL A 22 -5.40 -2.54 -16.26
CA VAL A 22 -6.24 -3.45 -15.50
C VAL A 22 -7.35 -2.68 -14.77
N THR A 23 -8.60 -2.88 -15.21
CA THR A 23 -9.76 -2.11 -14.75
C THR A 23 -9.95 -2.11 -13.23
N TYR A 24 -9.84 -3.27 -12.57
CA TYR A 24 -10.07 -3.32 -11.13
C TYR A 24 -8.98 -2.59 -10.32
N VAL A 25 -7.76 -2.50 -10.85
CA VAL A 25 -6.67 -1.73 -10.25
C VAL A 25 -6.88 -0.24 -10.52
N ARG A 26 -7.20 0.12 -11.76
CA ARG A 26 -7.42 1.50 -12.18
C ARG A 26 -8.55 2.18 -11.43
N ASP A 27 -9.63 1.44 -11.21
CA ASP A 27 -10.87 1.97 -10.63
C ASP A 27 -10.92 1.73 -9.10
N ALA A 28 -9.89 1.11 -8.51
CA ALA A 28 -9.80 0.87 -7.08
C ALA A 28 -9.78 2.19 -6.30
N LYS A 29 -10.48 2.24 -5.17
CA LYS A 29 -10.48 3.44 -4.33
C LYS A 29 -9.27 3.42 -3.42
N LEU A 30 -8.46 4.47 -3.52
CA LEU A 30 -7.31 4.65 -2.64
C LEU A 30 -7.77 5.02 -1.22
N ARG A 31 -7.18 4.38 -0.21
CA ARG A 31 -7.59 4.44 1.19
C ARG A 31 -6.39 4.57 2.12
N GLY A 32 -6.59 5.20 3.27
CA GLY A 32 -5.59 5.32 4.34
C GLY A 32 -5.03 6.74 4.52
N ALA A 33 -4.30 6.93 5.61
CA ALA A 33 -3.81 8.24 6.07
C ALA A 33 -2.90 8.98 5.07
N LEU A 34 -2.30 8.25 4.12
CA LEU A 34 -1.49 8.85 3.08
C LEU A 34 -2.32 9.39 1.91
N LEU A 35 -3.50 8.81 1.67
CA LEU A 35 -4.30 8.96 0.46
C LEU A 35 -5.67 9.61 0.73
N GLU A 36 -6.08 9.72 2.00
CA GLU A 36 -7.34 10.30 2.46
C GLU A 36 -7.12 11.36 3.55
N ASP A 37 -7.98 12.39 3.58
CA ASP A 37 -7.92 13.46 4.58
C ASP A 37 -8.39 13.03 5.99
N GLN A 38 -9.20 11.97 6.07
CA GLN A 38 -9.79 11.46 7.32
C GLN A 38 -9.61 9.94 7.45
N PRO A 39 -8.42 9.46 7.85
CA PRO A 39 -8.18 8.03 8.09
C PRO A 39 -8.97 7.53 9.31
N SER A 40 -9.53 6.32 9.22
CA SER A 40 -10.47 5.79 10.22
C SER A 40 -9.92 4.70 11.15
N ASP A 41 -8.88 3.97 10.75
CA ASP A 41 -8.55 2.65 11.35
C ASP A 41 -7.04 2.34 11.46
N GLY A 42 -6.17 3.33 11.21
CA GLY A 42 -4.72 3.11 11.23
C GLY A 42 -4.16 2.52 9.93
N THR A 43 -4.97 2.42 8.87
CA THR A 43 -4.50 2.19 7.50
C THR A 43 -3.64 3.38 7.05
N ILE A 44 -2.46 3.11 6.48
CA ILE A 44 -1.61 4.16 5.91
C ILE A 44 -1.78 4.23 4.39
N SER A 45 -1.70 3.09 3.68
CA SER A 45 -1.81 3.05 2.21
C SER A 45 -2.35 1.71 1.72
N CYS A 46 -3.58 1.71 1.21
CA CYS A 46 -4.19 0.56 0.55
C CYS A 46 -5.15 0.99 -0.57
N ALA A 47 -5.65 0.00 -1.30
CA ALA A 47 -6.66 0.16 -2.34
C ALA A 47 -7.85 -0.78 -2.05
N ASP A 48 -9.06 -0.25 -2.09
CA ASP A 48 -10.32 -1.01 -2.09
C ASP A 48 -10.49 -1.66 -3.46
N THR A 49 -10.03 -2.89 -3.59
CA THR A 49 -10.15 -3.71 -4.80
C THR A 49 -11.37 -4.61 -4.76
N GLN A 50 -12.12 -4.60 -3.64
CA GLN A 50 -13.22 -5.52 -3.34
C GLN A 50 -12.82 -7.00 -3.48
N PHE A 51 -11.54 -7.30 -3.30
CA PHE A 51 -10.99 -8.64 -3.42
C PHE A 51 -10.89 -9.28 -2.04
N TRP A 52 -11.81 -10.18 -1.74
CA TRP A 52 -11.95 -10.79 -0.43
C TRP A 52 -11.12 -12.08 -0.36
N VAL A 53 -9.90 -11.95 0.13
CA VAL A 53 -8.99 -13.08 0.41
C VAL A 53 -8.86 -13.23 1.92
N ASP A 54 -8.66 -14.48 2.37
CA ASP A 54 -8.26 -14.75 3.74
C ASP A 54 -6.81 -14.28 3.97
N HIS A 55 -6.66 -13.26 4.80
CA HIS A 55 -5.36 -12.68 5.17
C HIS A 55 -4.76 -13.30 6.43
N GLY A 56 -5.31 -14.40 6.96
CA GLY A 56 -4.88 -15.00 8.23
C GLY A 56 -3.38 -15.32 8.30
N GLU A 57 -2.85 -16.11 7.37
CA GLU A 57 -1.41 -16.42 7.33
C GLU A 57 -0.53 -15.16 7.16
N PRO A 58 -0.83 -14.25 6.21
CA PRO A 58 -0.12 -12.97 6.11
C PRO A 58 -0.14 -12.11 7.38
N ASP A 59 -1.27 -12.04 8.07
CA ASP A 59 -1.44 -11.25 9.28
C ASP A 59 -0.66 -11.83 10.46
N GLU A 60 -0.66 -13.15 10.60
CA GLU A 60 0.18 -13.85 11.58
C GLU A 60 1.68 -13.57 11.33
N ALA A 61 2.12 -13.68 10.08
CA ALA A 61 3.49 -13.38 9.70
C ALA A 61 3.86 -11.92 9.99
N LEU A 62 2.95 -10.98 9.73
CA LEU A 62 3.13 -9.56 10.03
C LEU A 62 3.20 -9.31 11.54
N SER A 63 2.38 -9.99 12.34
CA SER A 63 2.44 -9.91 13.80
C SER A 63 3.80 -10.35 14.33
N VAL A 64 4.32 -11.48 13.83
CA VAL A 64 5.66 -11.97 14.21
C VAL A 64 6.76 -10.97 13.88
N MET A 65 6.66 -10.25 12.76
CA MET A 65 7.62 -9.21 12.40
C MET A 65 7.53 -7.99 13.32
N LYS A 66 6.29 -7.56 13.64
CA LYS A 66 6.03 -6.46 14.59
C LYS A 66 6.59 -6.80 15.98
N ASP A 67 6.40 -8.03 16.46
CA ASP A 67 6.93 -8.51 17.74
C ASP A 67 8.47 -8.53 17.78
N LYS A 68 9.11 -8.71 16.62
CA LYS A 68 10.57 -8.59 16.46
C LYS A 68 11.06 -7.13 16.38
N GLY A 69 10.17 -6.15 16.53
CA GLY A 69 10.48 -4.73 16.47
C GLY A 69 10.56 -4.16 15.05
N VAL A 70 10.10 -4.90 14.03
CA VAL A 70 10.03 -4.37 12.66
C VAL A 70 8.83 -3.43 12.55
N THR A 71 9.08 -2.18 12.19
CA THR A 71 8.02 -1.22 11.90
C THR A 71 7.41 -1.50 10.53
N TRP A 72 6.12 -1.78 10.51
CA TRP A 72 5.37 -1.94 9.27
C TRP A 72 4.85 -0.58 8.77
N PRO A 73 5.26 -0.11 7.59
CA PRO A 73 5.02 1.27 7.15
C PRO A 73 3.64 1.48 6.51
N LEU A 74 2.90 0.42 6.16
CA LEU A 74 1.63 0.52 5.43
C LEU A 74 0.39 0.47 6.35
N GLY A 75 0.61 0.28 7.66
CA GLY A 75 -0.44 0.34 8.66
C GLY A 75 -1.31 -0.93 8.72
N PHE A 76 -2.58 -0.76 9.03
CA PHE A 76 -3.58 -1.83 9.01
C PHE A 76 -4.10 -2.09 7.59
N LEU A 77 -4.55 -3.32 7.31
CA LEU A 77 -5.21 -3.70 6.06
C LEU A 77 -6.67 -4.10 6.35
N PRO A 78 -7.66 -3.32 5.88
CA PRO A 78 -9.05 -3.72 6.00
C PRO A 78 -9.37 -4.91 5.07
N GLU A 79 -10.36 -5.73 5.43
CA GLU A 79 -10.82 -6.81 4.55
C GLU A 79 -11.31 -6.26 3.20
N GLY A 80 -11.10 -7.03 2.14
CA GLY A 80 -11.44 -6.61 0.77
C GLY A 80 -10.49 -5.59 0.15
N HIS A 81 -9.43 -5.18 0.85
CA HIS A 81 -8.43 -4.24 0.38
C HIS A 81 -7.08 -4.91 0.16
N GLU A 82 -6.24 -4.27 -0.64
CA GLU A 82 -4.85 -4.68 -0.87
C GLU A 82 -3.89 -3.54 -0.54
N TYR A 83 -2.74 -3.84 0.05
CA TYR A 83 -1.71 -2.83 0.32
C TYR A 83 -1.24 -2.18 -0.99
N LEU A 84 -1.07 -0.86 -0.97
CA LEU A 84 -0.54 -0.12 -2.10
C LEU A 84 0.85 0.42 -1.77
N LEU A 85 1.83 0.08 -2.60
CA LEU A 85 3.21 0.55 -2.51
C LEU A 85 3.66 1.07 -3.89
N LEU A 86 4.17 2.29 -3.93
CA LEU A 86 4.83 2.84 -5.11
C LEU A 86 6.33 2.93 -4.84
N VAL A 87 7.13 2.27 -5.68
CA VAL A 87 8.60 2.28 -5.56
C VAL A 87 9.18 3.02 -6.75
N LYS A 88 9.99 4.04 -6.47
CA LYS A 88 10.77 4.71 -7.51
C LYS A 88 11.95 3.83 -7.88
N LEU A 89 12.01 3.39 -9.12
CA LEU A 89 13.18 2.68 -9.64
C LEU A 89 14.25 3.71 -10.00
N GLU A 90 15.45 3.57 -9.43
CA GLU A 90 16.61 4.24 -9.98
C GLU A 90 17.03 3.52 -11.27
N SER A 91 17.17 4.26 -12.36
CA SER A 91 17.72 3.70 -13.60
C SER A 91 19.14 3.28 -13.33
N ARG A 92 19.43 1.98 -13.47
CA ARG A 92 20.81 1.49 -13.49
C ARG A 92 21.50 2.16 -14.68
N VAL A 93 22.46 3.04 -14.42
CA VAL A 93 23.35 3.52 -15.47
C VAL A 93 24.24 2.33 -15.83
N GLU A 94 23.89 1.61 -16.88
CA GLU A 94 24.83 0.68 -17.51
C GLU A 94 26.00 1.53 -18.05
N SER A 95 27.15 1.43 -17.38
CA SER A 95 28.43 2.00 -17.83
C SER A 95 29.12 1.09 -18.81
#